data_AF-F4WYH8-F1
#
_entry.id   AF-F4WYH8-F1
#
_cell.length_a   1.000
_cell.length_b   1.000
_cell.length_c   1.000
_cell.angle_alpha   90.00
_cell.angle_beta   90.00
_cell.angle_gamma   90.00
#
_symmetry.space_group_name_H-M   'P 1'
#
loop_
_entity.id
_entity.type
_entity.pdbx_description
1 polymer ?
#
loop_
_entity_poly.entity_id
_entity_poly.type
_entity_poly.pdbx_seq_one_letter_code
_entity_poly.pdbx_strand_id
1 'polypeptide(L)'
;MNATYRAPMDIRNESRLIFAERGNGQTRIEKLTDPNQMKFTNNGIFFVSEGRTGLVIRVRAKGRKTINTDIITSMQTVLYEKYKRNEDKVVGGVLKMTNGSVACNLMWDDYEEPLESFGDIIRSQQCAEIHLESDMIAVGIITNDMPQLSEEQRYGVVSYLS
;
A
#
# COMPACT_ATOMS: atom_id res chain seq x y z
N MET A 1 1.49 3.50 -7.38
CA MET A 1 1.87 4.31 -8.56
C MET A 1 2.16 5.74 -8.11
N ASN A 2 3.20 6.38 -8.66
CA ASN A 2 3.56 7.77 -8.40
C ASN A 2 3.90 8.44 -9.74
N ALA A 3 2.96 9.17 -10.31
CA ALA A 3 3.13 9.83 -11.61
C ALA A 3 2.53 11.23 -11.57
N THR A 4 3.11 12.13 -12.35
CA THR A 4 2.61 13.48 -12.55
C THR A 4 2.44 13.74 -14.04
N TYR A 5 1.33 14.38 -14.40
CA TYR A 5 1.01 14.78 -15.77
C TYR A 5 0.95 16.31 -15.85
N ARG A 6 1.60 16.86 -16.86
CA ARG A 6 1.49 18.27 -17.26
C ARG A 6 1.17 18.33 -18.75
N ALA A 7 0.12 19.06 -19.09
CA ALA A 7 -0.21 19.31 -20.49
C ALA A 7 0.91 20.10 -21.20
N PRO A 8 1.17 19.87 -22.50
CA PRO A 8 0.37 19.05 -23.40
C PRO A 8 0.70 17.55 -23.41
N MET A 9 1.91 17.10 -23.04
CA MET A 9 2.28 15.66 -22.91
C MET A 9 3.58 15.47 -22.11
N ASP A 10 3.70 16.08 -20.93
CA ASP A 10 4.82 15.86 -20.00
C ASP A 10 4.38 14.94 -18.86
N ILE A 11 4.62 13.64 -19.02
CA ILE A 11 4.41 12.63 -17.97
C ILE A 11 5.75 12.34 -17.30
N ARG A 12 5.84 12.63 -16.01
CA ARG A 12 6.93 12.17 -15.17
C ARG A 12 6.45 11.02 -14.30
N ASN A 13 7.00 9.82 -14.56
CA ASN A 13 6.71 8.62 -13.80
C ASN A 13 7.85 8.29 -12.83
N GLU A 14 7.53 8.25 -11.54
CA GLU A 14 8.42 7.87 -10.44
C GLU A 14 7.92 6.59 -9.75
N SER A 15 7.03 5.84 -10.41
CA SER A 15 6.50 4.59 -9.91
C SER A 15 7.59 3.54 -9.82
N ARG A 16 7.45 2.68 -8.82
CA ARG A 16 8.32 1.52 -8.61
C ARG A 16 7.47 0.26 -8.55
N LEU A 17 8.01 -0.84 -9.04
CA LEU A 17 7.48 -2.19 -8.83
C LEU A 17 8.34 -2.90 -7.79
N ILE A 18 7.69 -3.75 -7.01
CA ILE A 18 8.35 -4.60 -6.02
C ILE A 18 7.96 -6.03 -6.35
N PHE A 19 8.97 -6.89 -6.47
CA PHE A 19 8.83 -8.29 -6.83
C PHE A 19 9.33 -9.17 -5.70
N ALA A 20 8.59 -10.23 -5.41
CA ALA A 20 9.09 -11.37 -4.65
C ALA A 20 9.66 -12.40 -5.62
N GLU A 21 10.96 -12.71 -5.51
CA GLU A 21 11.63 -13.67 -6.38
C GLU A 21 11.47 -15.09 -5.83
N ARG A 22 10.76 -15.96 -6.55
CA ARG A 22 10.47 -17.32 -6.07
C ARG A 22 11.72 -18.16 -5.84
N GLY A 23 12.77 -17.97 -6.66
CA GLY A 23 13.97 -18.82 -6.64
C GLY A 23 14.88 -18.66 -5.42
N ASN A 24 14.86 -17.50 -4.76
CA ASN A 24 15.75 -17.18 -3.63
C ASN A 24 15.02 -16.52 -2.44
N GLY A 25 13.73 -16.20 -2.58
CA GLY A 25 12.91 -15.53 -1.58
C GLY A 25 13.28 -14.06 -1.35
N GLN A 26 14.12 -13.46 -2.20
CA GLN A 26 14.55 -12.07 -2.10
C GLN A 26 13.52 -11.11 -2.70
N THR A 27 13.61 -9.84 -2.30
CA THR A 27 12.77 -8.76 -2.82
C THR A 27 13.58 -7.86 -3.75
N ARG A 28 13.08 -7.65 -4.97
CA ARG A 28 13.66 -6.72 -5.96
C ARG A 28 12.75 -5.52 -6.16
N ILE A 29 13.35 -4.32 -6.22
CA ILE A 29 12.62 -3.06 -6.45
C ILE A 29 13.12 -2.45 -7.76
N GLU A 30 12.20 -2.17 -8.68
CA GLU A 30 12.53 -1.57 -9.97
C GLU A 30 11.78 -0.27 -10.19
N LYS A 31 12.44 0.69 -10.85
CA LYS A 31 11.77 1.92 -11.31
C LYS A 31 11.12 1.65 -12.66
N LEU A 32 9.85 2.02 -12.80
CA LEU A 32 9.16 1.99 -14.09
C LEU A 32 9.70 3.10 -14.98
N THR A 33 10.48 2.73 -15.99
CA THR A 33 11.05 3.65 -16.98
C THR A 33 10.35 3.59 -18.33
N ASP A 34 9.72 2.46 -18.67
CA ASP A 34 8.96 2.31 -19.90
C ASP A 34 7.49 2.72 -19.67
N PRO A 35 6.97 3.75 -20.35
CA PRO A 35 5.57 4.16 -20.23
C PRO A 35 4.58 3.07 -20.66
N ASN A 36 4.98 2.10 -21.49
CA ASN A 36 4.13 0.95 -21.85
C ASN A 36 3.96 -0.07 -20.72
N GLN A 37 4.84 -0.03 -19.71
CA GLN A 37 4.72 -0.84 -18.49
C GLN A 37 3.77 -0.23 -17.46
N MET A 38 3.15 0.93 -17.73
CA MET A 38 2.11 1.51 -16.87
C MET A 38 0.75 0.77 -16.95
N LYS A 39 0.65 -0.33 -17.70
CA LYS A 39 -0.54 -1.18 -17.72
C LYS A 39 -0.60 -1.96 -16.40
N PHE A 40 -1.48 -1.55 -15.50
CA PHE A 40 -1.88 -2.41 -14.38
C PHE A 40 -2.84 -3.47 -14.92
N THR A 41 -2.66 -4.73 -14.52
CA THR A 41 -3.32 -5.88 -15.17
C THR A 41 -4.56 -6.38 -14.43
N ASN A 42 -4.83 -5.90 -13.21
CA ASN A 42 -5.93 -6.43 -12.39
C ASN A 42 -6.74 -5.32 -11.68
N ASN A 43 -6.33 -4.91 -10.48
CA ASN A 43 -6.99 -3.85 -9.71
C ASN A 43 -5.97 -2.81 -9.23
N GLY A 44 -6.39 -1.55 -9.14
CA GLY A 44 -5.54 -0.47 -8.67
C GLY A 44 -6.33 0.52 -7.81
N ILE A 45 -5.74 0.90 -6.67
CA ILE A 45 -6.27 1.93 -5.78
C ILE A 45 -5.45 3.20 -6.01
N PHE A 46 -6.14 4.29 -6.39
CA PHE A 46 -5.48 5.53 -6.79
C PHE A 46 -6.02 6.72 -6.00
N PHE A 47 -5.11 7.58 -5.56
CA PHE A 47 -5.42 8.95 -5.13
C PHE A 47 -4.91 9.93 -6.19
N VAL A 48 -5.79 10.79 -6.69
CA VAL A 48 -5.47 11.78 -7.73
C VAL A 48 -5.76 13.18 -7.20
N SER A 49 -4.86 14.12 -7.47
CA SER A 49 -5.02 15.53 -7.13
C SER A 49 -4.39 16.42 -8.19
N GLU A 50 -4.63 17.73 -8.12
CA GLU A 50 -3.96 18.71 -8.98
C GLU A 50 -2.44 18.84 -8.69
N GLY A 51 -1.93 18.18 -7.64
CA GLY A 51 -0.52 18.23 -7.24
C GLY A 51 -0.05 19.62 -6.79
N ARG A 52 -0.97 20.52 -6.42
CA ARG A 52 -0.67 21.87 -5.97
C ARG A 52 -0.40 21.91 -4.47
N THR A 53 0.36 22.90 -4.04
CA THR A 53 0.54 23.20 -2.62
C THR A 53 -0.79 23.63 -2.00
N GLY A 54 -1.07 23.16 -0.78
CA GLY A 54 -2.28 23.49 -0.04
C GLY A 54 -2.23 22.97 1.39
N LEU A 55 -3.31 23.20 2.14
CA LEU A 55 -3.47 22.65 3.48
C LEU A 55 -3.66 21.13 3.40
N VAL A 56 -2.93 20.41 4.25
CA VAL A 56 -3.03 18.96 4.37
C VAL A 56 -3.06 18.56 5.83
N ILE A 57 -3.71 17.44 6.13
CA ILE A 57 -3.63 16.82 7.45
C ILE A 57 -2.27 16.13 7.55
N ARG A 58 -1.45 16.56 8.51
CA ARG A 58 -0.17 15.92 8.81
C ARG A 58 -0.29 15.08 10.07
N VAL A 59 -0.24 13.77 9.90
CA VAL A 59 -0.18 12.81 11.01
C VAL A 59 1.29 12.47 11.30
N ARG A 60 1.67 12.46 12.58
CA ARG A 60 2.99 11.99 13.04
C ARG A 60 2.78 10.97 14.15
N ALA A 61 3.34 9.78 13.99
CA ALA A 61 3.28 8.71 14.98
C ALA A 61 4.67 8.10 15.18
N LYS A 62 4.99 7.73 16.42
CA LYS A 62 6.22 7.03 16.81
C LYS A 62 5.95 6.18 18.04
N GLY A 63 6.66 5.05 18.16
CA GLY A 63 6.64 4.24 19.38
C GLY A 63 5.32 3.50 19.57
N ARG A 64 4.88 2.78 18.52
CA ARG A 64 3.71 1.89 18.56
C ARG A 64 3.72 1.04 19.83
N LYS A 65 2.59 1.02 20.54
CA LYS A 65 2.45 0.35 21.85
C LYS A 65 1.84 -1.04 21.79
N THR A 66 1.01 -1.29 20.79
CA THR A 66 0.31 -2.55 20.59
C THR A 66 0.75 -3.17 19.27
N ILE A 67 1.03 -4.46 19.27
CA ILE A 67 1.52 -5.17 18.08
C ILE A 67 0.41 -5.45 17.06
N ASN A 68 -0.85 -5.47 17.50
CA ASN A 68 -2.01 -5.90 16.73
C ASN A 68 -2.69 -4.81 15.89
N THR A 69 -2.02 -3.70 15.68
CA THR A 69 -2.53 -2.64 14.80
C THR A 69 -1.37 -1.91 14.15
N ASP A 70 -1.58 -1.38 12.97
CA ASP A 70 -0.68 -0.46 12.30
C ASP A 70 -1.31 0.94 12.22
N ILE A 71 -0.54 1.90 11.71
CA ILE A 71 -0.97 3.29 11.63
C ILE A 71 -2.15 3.49 10.65
N ILE A 72 -2.18 2.74 9.55
CA ILE A 72 -3.22 2.84 8.52
C ILE A 72 -4.54 2.38 9.13
N THR A 73 -4.53 1.22 9.77
CA THR A 73 -5.69 0.71 10.51
C THR A 73 -6.13 1.64 11.61
N SER A 74 -5.20 2.14 12.43
CA SER A 74 -5.55 3.05 13.51
C SER A 74 -6.30 4.28 12.96
N MET A 75 -5.86 4.81 11.81
CA MET A 75 -6.55 5.90 11.11
C MET A 75 -7.92 5.46 10.57
N GLN A 76 -8.01 4.27 9.97
CA GLN A 76 -9.26 3.70 9.45
C GLN A 76 -10.31 3.51 10.56
N THR A 77 -9.91 2.95 11.70
CA THR A 77 -10.76 2.75 12.88
C THR A 77 -11.33 4.07 13.37
N VAL A 78 -10.51 5.12 13.49
CA VAL A 78 -10.98 6.45 13.91
C VAL A 78 -12.00 7.02 12.91
N LEU A 79 -11.78 6.85 11.61
CA LEU A 79 -12.73 7.28 10.58
C LEU A 79 -14.04 6.48 10.68
N TYR A 80 -13.97 5.17 10.79
CA TYR A 80 -15.13 4.28 10.93
C TYR A 80 -15.94 4.60 12.18
N GLU A 81 -15.30 4.75 13.35
CA GLU A 81 -16.00 5.06 14.60
C GLU A 81 -16.69 6.43 14.55
N LYS A 82 -16.03 7.42 13.94
CA LYS A 82 -16.54 8.80 13.88
C LYS A 82 -17.71 8.95 12.91
N TYR A 83 -17.61 8.36 11.72
CA TYR A 83 -18.55 8.60 10.63
C TYR A 83 -19.52 7.43 10.40
N LYS A 84 -19.18 6.22 10.90
CA LYS A 84 -19.90 4.95 10.66
C LYS A 84 -20.20 4.76 9.17
N ARG A 85 -21.12 3.86 8.82
CA ARG A 85 -21.60 3.70 7.43
C ARG A 85 -22.64 4.77 7.01
N ASN A 86 -22.70 5.89 7.73
CA ASN A 86 -23.69 6.93 7.45
C ASN A 86 -23.21 7.92 6.39
N GLU A 87 -21.89 8.08 6.24
CA GLU A 87 -21.26 8.96 5.26
C GLU A 87 -19.99 8.32 4.73
N ASP A 88 -19.82 8.23 3.42
CA ASP A 88 -18.57 7.74 2.83
C ASP A 88 -17.48 8.81 2.98
N LYS A 89 -16.40 8.46 3.66
CA LYS A 89 -15.20 9.29 3.85
C LYS A 89 -14.00 8.55 3.31
N VAL A 90 -13.25 9.25 2.47
CA VAL A 90 -12.02 8.74 1.88
C VAL A 90 -10.91 9.74 2.13
N VAL A 91 -9.78 9.26 2.63
CA VAL A 91 -8.55 10.05 2.82
C VAL A 91 -7.47 9.43 1.96
N GLY A 92 -7.00 10.15 0.95
CA GLY A 92 -5.85 9.74 0.15
C GLY A 92 -4.60 10.53 0.49
N GLY A 93 -3.44 9.96 0.20
CA GLY A 93 -2.17 10.66 0.40
C GLY A 93 -0.97 9.74 0.46
N VAL A 94 0.00 10.17 1.27
CA VAL A 94 1.33 9.56 1.35
C VAL A 94 1.70 9.34 2.82
N LEU A 95 2.15 8.13 3.14
CA LEU A 95 2.76 7.78 4.42
C LEU A 95 4.26 7.60 4.23
N LYS A 96 5.04 8.36 5.01
CA LYS A 96 6.50 8.25 5.04
C LYS A 96 6.95 7.49 6.29
N MET A 97 7.60 6.35 6.09
CA MET A 97 8.18 5.53 7.14
C MET A 97 9.70 5.70 7.11
N THR A 98 10.28 6.12 8.23
CA THR A 98 11.69 6.57 8.31
C THR A 98 12.62 5.57 8.99
N ASN A 99 12.07 4.63 9.77
CA ASN A 99 12.83 3.70 10.60
C ASN A 99 12.00 2.44 10.87
N GLY A 100 12.67 1.34 11.20
CA GLY A 100 12.05 0.08 11.61
C GLY A 100 11.94 -0.91 10.46
N SER A 101 10.97 -1.80 10.54
CA SER A 101 10.67 -2.78 9.51
C SER A 101 9.21 -2.67 9.08
N VAL A 102 8.93 -3.09 7.83
CA VAL A 102 7.57 -3.12 7.28
C VAL A 102 7.30 -4.52 6.76
N ALA A 103 6.15 -5.09 7.14
CA ALA A 103 5.64 -6.29 6.52
C ALA A 103 4.82 -5.90 5.28
N CYS A 104 5.17 -6.46 4.12
CA CYS A 104 4.50 -6.21 2.86
C CYS A 104 4.06 -7.53 2.25
N ASN A 105 2.82 -7.64 1.80
CA ASN A 105 2.39 -8.79 1.01
C ASN A 105 2.73 -8.55 -0.46
N LEU A 106 3.55 -9.43 -1.04
CA LEU A 106 4.03 -9.37 -2.41
C LEU A 106 3.57 -10.61 -3.18
N MET A 107 3.14 -10.42 -4.42
CA MET A 107 2.94 -11.54 -5.35
C MET A 107 4.31 -12.01 -5.86
N TRP A 108 4.42 -13.32 -6.12
CA TRP A 108 5.56 -13.87 -6.86
C TRP A 108 5.63 -13.25 -8.25
N ASP A 109 6.84 -13.03 -8.75
CA ASP A 109 7.06 -12.48 -10.09
C ASP A 109 6.63 -13.44 -11.21
N ASP A 110 6.54 -14.73 -10.92
CA ASP A 110 6.13 -15.80 -11.83
C ASP A 110 4.74 -16.40 -11.49
N TYR A 111 3.83 -15.61 -10.90
CA TYR A 111 2.52 -16.12 -10.52
C TYR A 111 1.74 -16.67 -11.73
N GLU A 112 1.11 -17.85 -11.55
CA GLU A 112 0.32 -18.49 -12.60
C GLU A 112 -1.09 -17.89 -12.67
N GLU A 113 -1.55 -17.59 -13.89
CA GLU A 113 -2.93 -17.18 -14.17
C GLU A 113 -3.74 -18.40 -14.68
N PRO A 114 -5.04 -18.49 -14.35
CA PRO A 114 -5.84 -17.49 -13.64
C PRO A 114 -5.80 -17.66 -12.11
N LEU A 115 -5.79 -16.53 -11.39
CA LEU A 115 -6.09 -16.53 -9.96
C LEU A 115 -7.61 -16.56 -9.80
N GLU A 116 -8.16 -17.70 -9.36
CA GLU A 116 -9.61 -17.95 -9.38
C GLU A 116 -10.40 -17.12 -8.35
N SER A 117 -9.78 -16.69 -7.24
CA SER A 117 -10.43 -15.86 -6.23
C SER A 117 -9.47 -14.92 -5.51
N PHE A 118 -10.01 -13.85 -4.89
CA PHE A 118 -9.23 -12.95 -4.02
C PHE A 118 -8.57 -13.72 -2.86
N GLY A 119 -9.21 -14.77 -2.35
CA GLY A 119 -8.62 -15.63 -1.31
C GLY A 119 -7.37 -16.37 -1.80
N ASP A 120 -7.33 -16.77 -3.06
CA ASP A 120 -6.16 -17.40 -3.67
C ASP A 120 -5.02 -16.40 -3.90
N ILE A 121 -5.36 -15.14 -4.21
CA ILE A 121 -4.39 -14.04 -4.25
C ILE A 121 -3.73 -13.88 -2.88
N ILE A 122 -4.51 -13.77 -1.81
CA ILE A 122 -3.93 -13.59 -0.46
C ILE A 122 -3.09 -14.79 -0.03
N ARG A 123 -3.54 -16.03 -0.31
CA ARG A 123 -2.79 -17.26 0.02
C ARG A 123 -1.49 -17.41 -0.77
N SER A 124 -1.42 -16.86 -1.99
CA SER A 124 -0.24 -16.96 -2.84
C SER A 124 0.81 -15.88 -2.57
N GLN A 125 0.48 -14.87 -1.77
CA GLN A 125 1.41 -13.78 -1.43
C GLN A 125 2.54 -14.26 -0.50
N GLN A 126 3.75 -13.83 -0.81
CA GLN A 126 4.85 -13.82 0.14
C GLN A 126 4.70 -12.56 1.00
N CYS A 127 4.47 -12.72 2.30
CA CYS A 127 4.75 -11.59 3.20
C CYS A 127 6.29 -11.37 3.16
N ALA A 128 6.78 -10.16 3.09
CA ALA A 128 8.22 -9.86 3.13
C ALA A 128 8.40 -8.85 4.25
N GLU A 129 9.33 -9.13 5.16
CA GLU A 129 9.73 -8.12 6.13
C GLU A 129 10.89 -7.34 5.52
N ILE A 130 10.65 -6.05 5.28
CA ILE A 130 11.61 -5.13 4.71
C ILE A 130 12.16 -4.28 5.85
N HIS A 131 13.43 -4.48 6.19
CA HIS A 131 14.13 -3.58 7.09
C HIS A 131 14.44 -2.26 6.38
N LEU A 132 14.06 -1.15 6.99
CA LEU A 132 14.18 0.17 6.36
C LEU A 132 15.59 0.72 6.51
N GLU A 133 16.40 0.56 5.46
CA GLU A 133 17.70 1.25 5.31
C GLU A 133 17.55 2.71 4.85
N SER A 134 16.39 3.05 4.29
CA SER A 134 16.03 4.38 3.84
C SER A 134 14.53 4.63 3.97
N ASP A 135 14.10 5.86 3.70
CA ASP A 135 12.69 6.22 3.80
C ASP A 135 11.82 5.39 2.84
N MET A 136 10.85 4.65 3.38
CA MET A 136 9.79 4.03 2.61
C MET A 136 8.61 4.99 2.46
N ILE A 137 8.12 5.10 1.22
CA ILE A 137 6.97 5.93 0.87
C ILE A 137 5.82 5.01 0.44
N ALA A 138 4.81 4.91 1.28
CA ALA A 138 3.55 4.26 0.94
C ALA A 138 2.56 5.29 0.40
N VAL A 139 1.80 4.91 -0.62
CA VAL A 139 0.79 5.76 -1.29
C VAL A 139 -0.51 4.98 -1.36
N GLY A 140 -1.64 5.64 -1.11
CA GLY A 140 -2.93 4.96 -1.11
C GLY A 140 -4.07 5.81 -0.60
N ILE A 141 -5.20 5.15 -0.36
CA ILE A 141 -6.39 5.73 0.26
C ILE A 141 -6.78 4.92 1.51
N ILE A 142 -7.49 5.57 2.42
CA ILE A 142 -8.13 4.97 3.58
C ILE A 142 -9.62 5.35 3.48
N THR A 143 -10.51 4.35 3.48
CA THR A 143 -11.96 4.56 3.57
C THR A 143 -12.41 4.47 5.02
N ASN A 144 -13.61 4.91 5.35
CA ASN A 144 -14.22 4.67 6.66
C ASN A 144 -15.00 3.35 6.73
N ASP A 145 -14.69 2.37 5.88
CA ASP A 145 -15.22 1.03 6.02
C ASP A 145 -14.74 0.38 7.32
N MET A 146 -15.51 -0.58 7.82
CA MET A 146 -15.11 -1.36 8.97
C MET A 146 -13.79 -2.08 8.65
N PRO A 147 -12.71 -1.85 9.42
CA PRO A 147 -11.43 -2.48 9.17
C PRO A 147 -11.58 -4.00 9.16
N GLN A 148 -11.31 -4.65 8.03
CA GLN A 148 -11.35 -6.11 7.93
C GLN A 148 -10.02 -6.70 8.36
N LEU A 149 -10.11 -7.62 9.32
CA LEU A 149 -9.02 -8.35 9.92
C LEU A 149 -8.66 -9.54 9.02
N SER A 150 -7.46 -9.59 8.44
CA SER A 150 -6.92 -10.82 7.85
C SER A 150 -5.76 -11.36 8.70
N GLU A 151 -5.76 -12.67 8.96
CA GLU A 151 -4.71 -13.30 9.78
C GLU A 151 -3.35 -13.20 9.08
N GLU A 152 -2.44 -12.39 9.63
CA GLU A 152 -1.04 -12.35 9.21
C GLU A 152 -0.29 -13.45 9.97
N GLN A 153 -0.13 -14.61 9.31
CA GLN A 153 0.36 -15.86 9.92
C GLN A 153 1.75 -15.75 10.57
N ARG A 154 2.51 -14.68 10.30
CA ARG A 154 3.93 -14.58 10.65
C ARG A 154 4.22 -14.15 12.08
N TYR A 155 3.30 -13.39 12.68
CA TYR A 155 3.44 -12.85 14.03
C TYR A 155 2.39 -13.41 15.00
N GLY A 156 1.47 -14.27 14.54
CA GLY A 156 0.21 -14.54 15.26
C GLY A 156 -0.63 -13.26 15.38
N VAL A 157 -0.48 -12.33 14.44
CA VAL A 157 -1.06 -10.99 14.46
C VAL A 157 -1.91 -10.79 13.22
N VAL A 158 -2.93 -9.97 13.35
CA VAL A 158 -3.85 -9.61 12.29
C VAL A 158 -3.30 -8.40 11.52
N SER A 159 -3.18 -8.49 10.20
CA SER A 159 -2.91 -7.33 9.34
C SER A 159 -4.16 -6.96 8.55
N TYR A 160 -4.18 -5.74 8.03
CA TYR A 160 -5.34 -5.19 7.36
C TYR A 160 -5.03 -5.07 5.88
N LEU A 161 -5.90 -5.67 5.07
CA LEU A 161 -5.96 -5.37 3.64
C LEU A 161 -7.02 -4.28 3.48
N SER A 162 -6.58 -3.09 3.09
CA SER A 162 -7.44 -2.02 2.58
C SER A 162 -7.79 -2.26 1.12
#